data_AF-A0A534W814-F1
#
_entry.id   AF-A0A534W814-F1
#
_cell.length_a   1.000
_cell.length_b   1.000
_cell.length_c   1.000
_cell.angle_alpha   90.00
_cell.angle_beta   90.00
_cell.angle_gamma   90.00
#
_symmetry.space_group_name_H-M   'P 1'
#
loop_
_entity.id
_entity.type
_entity.pdbx_description
1 polymer ?
#
loop_
_entity_poly.entity_id
_entity_poly.type
_entity_poly.pdbx_seq_one_letter_code
_entity_poly.pdbx_strand_id
1 'polypeptide(L)' 'MTDQKLIGVCHLRSEGRRIPVLLFRNGPTSVAARCLIHPGDTPILDGPSPEAVLALLAGVIDDLLLARGAITVPPI' A
#
# COMPACT_ATOMS: atom_id res chain seq x y z
N MET A 1 -3.40 18.47 13.72
CA MET A 1 -3.95 17.32 12.96
C MET A 1 -3.42 17.43 11.55
N THR A 2 -2.63 16.46 11.09
CA THR A 2 -2.10 16.45 9.73
C THR A 2 -3.26 16.16 8.79
N ASP A 3 -3.72 17.17 8.05
CA ASP A 3 -4.78 17.03 7.05
C ASP A 3 -4.25 16.21 5.88
N GLN A 4 -4.36 14.88 6.00
CA GLN A 4 -3.96 13.95 4.95
C GLN A 4 -5.04 13.95 3.88
N LYS A 5 -4.88 14.80 2.88
CA LYS A 5 -5.83 14.94 1.77
C LYS A 5 -5.67 13.77 0.80
N LEU A 6 -6.74 13.03 0.53
CA LEU A 6 -6.76 12.02 -0.53
C LEU A 6 -6.56 12.72 -1.89
N ILE A 7 -5.55 12.29 -2.64
CA ILE A 7 -5.18 12.87 -3.94
C ILE A 7 -5.33 11.90 -5.10
N GLY A 8 -5.56 10.61 -4.83
CA GLY A 8 -5.77 9.62 -5.89
C GLY A 8 -6.01 8.21 -5.38
N VAL A 9 -6.49 7.36 -6.29
CA VAL A 9 -6.63 5.92 -6.07
C VAL A 9 -6.04 5.20 -7.26
N CYS A 10 -5.12 4.28 -6.99
CA CYS A 10 -4.52 3.38 -7.99
C CYS A 10 -4.80 1.93 -7.61
N HIS A 11 -4.46 1.00 -8.49
CA HIS A 11 -4.58 -0.43 -8.22
C HIS A 11 -3.29 -1.12 -8.58
N LEU A 12 -2.72 -1.86 -7.63
CA LEU A 12 -1.69 -2.84 -7.92
C LEU A 12 -2.36 -4.15 -8.34
N ARG A 13 -1.63 -4.96 -9.10
CA ARG A 13 -2.03 -6.31 -9.49
C ARG A 13 -0.98 -7.29 -8.99
N SER A 14 -1.43 -8.33 -8.32
CA SER A 14 -0.59 -9.45 -7.86
C SER A 14 -1.48 -10.69 -7.83
N GLU A 15 -0.98 -11.83 -8.34
CA GLU A 15 -1.70 -13.13 -8.31
C GLU A 15 -3.17 -13.05 -8.81
N GLY A 16 -3.43 -12.29 -9.88
CA GLY A 16 -4.78 -12.07 -10.43
C GLY A 16 -5.70 -11.17 -9.59
N ARG A 17 -5.25 -10.75 -8.40
CA ARG A 17 -5.96 -9.85 -7.50
C ARG A 17 -5.64 -8.39 -7.82
N ARG A 18 -6.67 -7.53 -7.79
CA ARG A 18 -6.51 -6.07 -7.80
C ARG A 18 -6.52 -5.54 -6.37
N ILE A 19 -5.46 -4.86 -5.97
CA ILE A 19 -5.29 -4.32 -4.62
C ILE A 19 -5.37 -2.79 -4.71
N PRO A 20 -6.39 -2.15 -4.11
CA PRO A 20 -6.50 -0.70 -4.11
C PRO A 20 -5.35 -0.05 -3.33
N VAL A 21 -4.80 1.03 -3.86
CA VAL A 21 -3.82 1.89 -3.20
C VAL A 21 -4.38 3.30 -3.13
N LEU A 22 -4.60 3.79 -1.91
CA LEU A 22 -5.05 5.15 -1.66
C LEU A 22 -3.83 6.06 -1.50
N LEU A 23 -3.80 7.17 -2.22
CA LEU A 23 -2.71 8.15 -2.16
C LEU A 23 -3.14 9.39 -1.40
N PHE A 24 -2.37 9.77 -0.40
CA PHE A 24 -2.62 10.93 0.45
C PHE A 24 -1.46 11.93 0.38
N ARG A 25 -1.77 13.22 0.34
CA ARG A 25 -0.79 14.28 0.51
C ARG A 25 -0.53 14.47 2.01
N ASN A 26 0.68 14.17 2.47
CA ASN A 26 1.09 14.25 3.87
C ASN A 26 1.82 15.56 4.22
N GLY A 27 2.14 16.35 3.22
CA GLY A 27 2.81 17.65 3.32
C GLY A 27 3.21 18.15 1.94
N PRO A 28 3.94 19.28 1.84
CA PRO A 28 4.30 19.86 0.54
C PRO A 28 5.11 18.91 -0.35
N THR A 29 5.94 18.06 0.25
CA THR A 29 6.92 17.20 -0.44
C THR A 29 6.74 15.71 -0.13
N SER A 30 5.61 15.31 0.45
CA SER A 30 5.39 13.94 0.91
C SER A 30 4.02 13.41 0.48
N VAL A 31 4.02 12.17 0.01
CA VAL A 31 2.85 11.37 -0.36
C VAL A 31 2.90 10.05 0.41
N ALA A 32 1.79 9.70 1.07
CA ALA A 32 1.57 8.35 1.58
C ALA A 32 0.78 7.52 0.57
N ALA A 33 1.20 6.28 0.38
CA ALA A 33 0.43 5.23 -0.27
C ALA A 33 -0.05 4.22 0.77
N ARG A 34 -1.37 4.04 0.87
CA ARG A 34 -2.02 3.05 1.74
C ARG A 34 -2.52 1.89 0.89
N CYS A 35 -1.88 0.73 1.00
CA CYS A 35 -2.20 -0.46 0.21
C CYS A 35 -3.25 -1.30 0.93
N LEU A 36 -4.47 -1.42 0.39
CA LEU A 36 -5.60 -2.08 1.08
C LEU A 36 -5.58 -3.60 0.84
N ILE A 37 -4.68 -4.30 1.53
CA ILE A 37 -4.50 -5.76 1.39
C ILE A 37 -5.60 -6.54 2.12
N HIS A 38 -5.98 -6.17 3.35
CA HIS A 38 -7.16 -6.75 4.01
C HIS A 38 -7.71 -5.80 5.09
N PRO A 39 -8.95 -6.00 5.59
CA PRO A 39 -9.43 -5.24 6.74
C PRO A 39 -8.47 -5.40 7.92
N GLY A 40 -7.95 -4.29 8.45
CA GLY A 40 -6.96 -4.30 9.54
C GLY A 40 -5.49 -4.44 9.10
N ASP A 41 -5.23 -4.57 7.80
CA ASP A 41 -3.88 -4.51 7.26
C ASP A 41 -3.81 -3.58 6.07
N THR A 42 -3.07 -2.52 6.29
CA THR A 42 -2.89 -1.48 5.31
C THR A 42 -1.46 -1.01 5.43
N PRO A 43 -0.51 -1.67 4.75
CA PRO A 43 0.85 -1.17 4.66
C PRO A 43 0.81 0.26 4.15
N ILE A 44 1.51 1.13 4.86
CA ILE A 44 1.64 2.55 4.52
C ILE A 44 3.10 2.80 4.15
N LEU A 45 3.29 3.39 2.99
CA LEU A 45 4.60 3.83 2.51
C LEU A 45 4.56 5.32 2.23
N ASP A 46 5.52 6.06 2.76
CA ASP A 46 5.72 7.47 2.45
C ASP A 46 6.84 7.65 1.41
N GLY A 47 6.70 8.66 0.56
CA GLY A 47 7.72 9.02 -0.42
C GLY A 47 7.50 10.39 -1.04
N PRO A 48 8.40 10.84 -1.93
CA PRO A 48 8.39 12.20 -2.45
C PRO A 48 7.28 12.47 -3.47
N SER A 49 6.78 11.43 -4.14
CA SER A 49 5.74 11.55 -5.18
C SER A 49 4.87 10.29 -5.26
N PRO A 50 3.68 10.36 -5.89
CA PRO A 50 2.84 9.20 -6.19
C PRO A 50 3.58 8.09 -6.94
N GLU A 51 4.36 8.45 -7.95
CA GLU A 51 5.07 7.51 -8.82
C GLU A 51 6.15 6.76 -8.04
N ALA A 52 6.89 7.46 -7.17
CA ALA A 52 7.93 6.86 -6.35
C ALA A 52 7.38 5.81 -5.37
N VAL A 53 6.28 6.15 -4.66
CA VAL A 53 5.66 5.21 -3.71
C VAL A 53 4.98 4.04 -4.41
N LEU A 54 4.37 4.25 -5.57
CA LEU A 54 3.75 3.18 -6.36
C LEU A 54 4.80 2.23 -6.94
N ALA A 55 5.92 2.75 -7.45
CA ALA A 55 7.02 1.93 -7.97
C ALA A 55 7.62 1.05 -6.87
N LEU A 56 7.87 1.62 -5.68
CA LEU A 56 8.37 0.84 -4.56
C LEU A 56 7.35 -0.22 -4.09
N LEU A 57 6.08 0.14 -3.93
CA LEU A 57 5.04 -0.83 -3.56
C LEU A 57 4.92 -1.96 -4.60
N ALA A 58 4.95 -1.64 -5.90
CA ALA A 58 4.92 -2.65 -6.96
C ALA A 58 6.11 -3.61 -6.89
N GLY A 59 7.28 -3.13 -6.47
CA GLY A 59 8.48 -3.96 -6.30
C GLY A 59 8.46 -4.88 -5.08
N VAL A 60 7.62 -4.61 -4.07
CA VAL A 60 7.59 -5.38 -2.81
C VAL A 60 6.24 -6.07 -2.53
N ILE A 61 5.22 -5.84 -3.35
CA ILE A 61 3.85 -6.30 -3.05
C ILE A 61 3.76 -7.83 -2.97
N ASP A 62 4.46 -8.55 -3.84
CA ASP A 62 4.43 -10.01 -3.85
C ASP A 62 5.10 -10.59 -2.59
N ASP A 63 6.24 -10.02 -2.17
CA ASP A 63 6.92 -10.40 -0.93
C ASP A 63 6.07 -10.10 0.30
N LEU A 64 5.38 -8.95 0.32
CA LEU A 64 4.47 -8.58 1.41
C LEU A 64 3.29 -9.55 1.52
N LEU A 65 2.73 -9.97 0.37
CA LEU A 65 1.64 -10.94 0.33
C LEU A 65 2.13 -12.34 0.75
N LEU A 66 3.31 -12.75 0.28
CA LEU A 66 3.93 -14.03 0.65
C LEU A 66 4.21 -14.12 2.16
N ALA A 67 4.87 -13.10 2.71
CA ALA A 67 5.17 -13.01 4.14
C ALA A 67 3.89 -13.10 4.98
N ARG A 68 2.77 -12.57 4.46
CA ARG A 68 1.47 -12.61 5.13
C ARG A 68 0.77 -13.95 5.01
N GLY A 69 0.83 -14.60 3.84
CA GLY A 69 0.36 -15.97 3.66
C GLY A 69 1.08 -16.96 4.58
N ALA A 70 2.36 -16.71 4.87
CA ALA A 70 3.14 -17.48 5.83
C ALA A 70 2.72 -17.27 7.30
N ILE A 71 2.06 -16.15 7.64
CA ILE A 71 1.56 -15.86 8.99
C ILE A 71 0.19 -16.55 9.23
N THR A 72 -0.57 -16.85 8.18
CA THR A 72 -1.88 -17.51 8.25
C THR A 72 -1.82 -19.05 8.35
N VAL A 73 -0.82 -19.62 9.03
CA VAL A 73 -0.84 -21.05 9.39
C VAL A 73 -1.95 -21.26 10.44
N PRO A 74 -2.89 -22.22 10.25
CA PRO A 74 -4.05 -22.39 11.12
C PRO A 74 -3.66 -22.84 12.55
N PRO A 75 -4.51 -22.60 13.56
CA PRO A 75 -4.36 -23.27 14.85
C PRO A 75 -4.58 -24.78 14.65
N ILE A 76 -3.75 -25.55 15.35
CA ILE A 76 -3.74 -27.02 15.43
C ILE A 76 -5.12 -27.54 15.87
#